data_AF-A0A9E5NLA1-F1
#
_entry.id   AF-A0A9E5NLA1-F1
#
_cell.length_a   1.000
_cell.length_b   1.000
_cell.length_c   1.000
_cell.angle_alpha   90.00
_cell.angle_beta   90.00
_cell.angle_gamma   90.00
#
_symmetry.space_group_name_H-M   'P 1'
#
loop_
_entity.id
_entity.type
_entity.pdbx_description
1 polymer ?
#
loop_
_entity_poly.entity_id
_entity_poly.type
_entity_poly.pdbx_seq_one_letter_code
_entity_poly.pdbx_strand_id
1 'polypeptide(L)' 'RIQKERFPSEDEYKKFAGAYVIDNDVMAKAKKGMVLMHPLPRVNEIAPEVDSHPGALYFKQVHHGIWA' A
#
# COMPACT_ATOMS: atom_id res chain seq x y z
N ARG A 1 5.63 0.04 3.44
CA ARG A 1 6.62 -0.09 2.34
C ARG A 1 7.79 -0.94 2.79
N ILE A 2 8.23 -1.87 1.95
CA ILE A 2 9.45 -2.66 2.15
C ILE A 2 10.56 -1.93 1.40
N GLN A 3 11.61 -1.51 2.11
CA GLN A 3 12.70 -0.69 1.56
C GLN A 3 13.87 -1.61 1.20
N LYS A 4 14.26 -1.63 -0.08
CA LYS A 4 15.34 -2.50 -0.58
C LYS A 4 16.66 -2.22 0.13
N GLU A 5 16.94 -0.97 0.46
CA GLU A 5 18.15 -0.54 1.14
C GLU A 5 18.27 -1.03 2.60
N ARG A 6 17.20 -1.56 3.19
CA ARG A 6 17.20 -2.08 4.57
C ARG A 6 17.56 -3.55 4.68
N PHE A 7 17.74 -4.25 3.56
CA PHE A 7 18.04 -5.68 3.55
C PHE A 7 19.53 -5.93 3.24
N PRO A 8 20.16 -6.90 3.93
CA PRO A 8 21.55 -7.26 3.70
C PRO A 8 21.78 -8.01 2.37
N SER A 9 20.74 -8.59 1.78
CA SER A 9 20.82 -9.27 0.46
C SER A 9 19.57 -9.06 -0.39
N GLU A 10 19.72 -9.10 -1.71
CA GLU A 10 18.58 -9.00 -2.64
C GLU A 10 17.61 -10.18 -2.53
N ASP A 11 18.09 -11.38 -2.16
CA ASP A 11 17.26 -12.56 -2.05
C ASP A 11 16.33 -12.51 -0.83
N GLU A 12 16.77 -11.93 0.28
CA GLU A 12 15.87 -11.62 1.40
C GLU A 12 14.85 -10.56 1.00
N TYR A 13 15.27 -9.50 0.32
CA TYR A 13 14.35 -8.49 -0.19
C TYR A 13 13.27 -9.12 -1.07
N LYS A 14 13.61 -10.00 -2.01
CA LYS A 14 12.65 -10.68 -2.89
C LYS A 14 11.67 -11.59 -2.14
N LYS A 15 12.06 -12.18 -1.01
CA LYS A 15 11.14 -12.98 -0.18
C LYS A 15 10.05 -12.15 0.47
N PHE A 16 10.35 -10.91 0.85
CA PHE A 16 9.40 -10.01 1.50
C PHE A 16 8.69 -9.09 0.50
N ALA A 17 9.38 -8.69 -0.58
CA ALA A 17 8.83 -7.90 -1.67
C ALA A 17 7.78 -8.71 -2.44
N GLY A 18 6.50 -8.48 -2.09
CA GLY A 18 5.36 -9.22 -2.64
C GLY A 18 4.68 -10.15 -1.63
N ALA A 19 5.23 -10.31 -0.42
CA ALA A 19 4.56 -11.07 0.64
C ALA A 19 3.30 -10.36 1.18
N TYR A 20 3.24 -9.04 1.03
CA TYR A 20 2.15 -8.20 1.52
C TYR A 20 1.67 -7.29 0.40
N VAL A 21 0.78 -7.82 -0.44
CA VAL A 21 0.07 -7.08 -1.48
C VAL A 21 -1.38 -6.88 -1.04
N ILE A 22 -1.84 -5.63 -1.05
CA ILE A 22 -3.25 -5.30 -0.86
C ILE A 22 -3.91 -5.32 -2.23
N ASP A 23 -4.82 -6.28 -2.44
CA ASP A 23 -5.65 -6.44 -3.64
C ASP A 23 -7.15 -6.29 -3.28
N ASN A 24 -8.02 -6.41 -4.28
CA ASN A 24 -9.46 -6.36 -4.06
C ASN A 24 -9.98 -7.51 -3.19
N ASP A 25 -9.33 -8.69 -3.19
CA ASP A 25 -9.74 -9.82 -2.35
C ASP A 25 -9.50 -9.55 -0.87
N VAL A 26 -8.39 -8.89 -0.54
CA VAL A 26 -8.07 -8.39 0.80
C VAL A 26 -9.05 -7.28 1.20
N MET A 27 -9.34 -6.36 0.27
CA MET A 27 -10.31 -5.28 0.52
C MET A 27 -11.75 -5.79 0.66
N ALA A 28 -12.13 -6.87 -0.03
CA ALA A 28 -13.45 -7.50 0.10
C ALA A 28 -13.64 -8.14 1.48
N LYS A 29 -12.56 -8.60 2.12
CA LYS A 29 -12.56 -9.13 3.49
C LYS A 29 -12.48 -8.01 4.54
N ALA A 30 -12.25 -6.77 4.13
CA ALA A 30 -12.16 -5.64 5.04
C ALA A 30 -13.53 -5.31 5.66
N LYS A 31 -13.50 -4.74 6.87
CA LYS A 31 -14.72 -4.25 7.52
C LYS A 31 -15.32 -3.09 6.71
N LYS A 32 -16.65 -3.05 6.66
CA LYS A 32 -17.38 -1.93 6.06
C LYS A 32 -16.98 -0.63 6.77
N GLY A 33 -16.54 0.38 6.00
CA GLY A 33 -16.02 1.64 6.52
C GLY A 33 -14.52 1.66 6.85
N MET A 34 -13.79 0.58 6.58
CA MET A 34 -12.32 0.58 6.68
C MET A 34 -11.72 1.53 5.63
N VAL A 35 -10.69 2.27 6.04
CA VAL A 35 -9.92 3.15 5.18
C VAL A 35 -8.50 2.61 5.00
N LEU A 36 -8.00 2.66 3.76
CA LEU A 36 -6.64 2.30 3.40
C LEU A 36 -5.82 3.58 3.23
N MET A 37 -4.79 3.71 4.06
CA MET A 37 -3.81 4.81 4.03
C MET A 37 -2.44 4.29 3.63
N HIS A 38 -1.66 5.12 2.94
CA HIS A 38 -0.33 4.76 2.47
C HIS A 38 0.48 6.02 2.15
N PRO A 39 1.68 6.18 2.76
CA PRO A 39 2.60 7.24 2.36
C PRO A 39 3.25 6.89 1.02
N LEU A 40 2.86 7.60 -0.04
CA LEU A 40 3.45 7.47 -1.38
C LEU A 40 4.96 7.80 -1.38
N PRO A 41 5.74 7.32 -2.37
CA PRO A 41 5.34 6.48 -3.50
C PRO A 41 5.15 5.00 -3.12
N ARG A 42 4.12 4.36 -3.67
CA ARG A 42 3.94 2.90 -3.63
C ARG A 42 4.82 2.25 -4.68
N VAL A 43 5.28 1.03 -4.41
CA VAL A 43 6.06 0.21 -5.35
C VAL A 43 5.17 -0.92 -5.88
N ASN A 44 4.96 -1.96 -5.07
CA ASN A 44 4.20 -3.16 -5.43
C ASN A 44 3.28 -3.64 -4.29
N GLU A 45 3.17 -2.87 -3.21
CA GLU A 45 2.41 -3.25 -2.02
C GLU A 45 0.89 -3.05 -2.15
N ILE A 46 0.41 -2.28 -3.12
CA ILE A 46 -1.02 -2.00 -3.34
C ILE A 46 -1.29 -2.19 -4.83
N ALA A 47 -2.20 -3.08 -5.17
CA ALA A 47 -2.61 -3.32 -6.54
C ALA A 47 -3.34 -2.07 -7.10
N PRO A 48 -3.10 -1.66 -8.36
CA PRO A 48 -3.74 -0.48 -8.96
C PRO A 48 -5.27 -0.53 -9.01
N GLU A 49 -5.85 -1.72 -8.95
CA GLU A 49 -7.31 -1.91 -8.87
C GLU A 49 -7.93 -1.33 -7.58
N VAL A 50 -7.15 -1.30 -6.49
CA VAL A 50 -7.59 -0.80 -5.18
C VAL A 50 -7.79 0.72 -5.21
N ASP A 51 -7.24 1.43 -6.19
CA ASP A 51 -7.42 2.88 -6.40
C ASP A 51 -8.89 3.25 -6.60
N SER A 52 -9.66 2.35 -7.21
CA SER A 52 -11.09 2.54 -7.45
C SER A 52 -11.94 2.32 -6.20
N HIS A 53 -11.37 1.71 -5.15
CA HIS A 53 -12.12 1.36 -3.95
C HIS A 53 -12.42 2.63 -3.12
N PRO A 54 -13.66 2.85 -2.66
CA PRO A 54 -14.05 4.05 -1.91
C PRO A 54 -13.28 4.23 -0.59
N GLY A 55 -12.75 3.14 -0.03
CA GLY A 55 -11.88 3.15 1.15
C GLY A 55 -10.42 3.56 0.88
N ALA A 56 -9.98 3.69 -0.37
CA ALA A 56 -8.61 4.09 -0.71
C ALA A 56 -8.42 5.60 -0.51
N LEU A 57 -7.82 6.00 0.62
CA LEU A 57 -7.64 7.40 1.01
C LEU A 57 -6.20 7.90 0.91
N TYR A 58 -5.25 7.07 0.47
CA TYR A 58 -3.84 7.45 0.36
C TYR A 58 -3.59 8.65 -0.56
N PHE A 59 -4.39 8.87 -1.61
CA PHE A 59 -4.31 10.10 -2.41
C PHE A 59 -4.74 11.35 -1.61
N LYS A 60 -5.85 11.27 -0.86
CA LYS A 60 -6.31 12.36 0.01
C LYS A 60 -5.32 12.64 1.13
N GLN A 61 -4.67 11.60 1.67
CA GLN A 61 -3.63 11.75 2.68
C GLN A 61 -2.46 12.61 2.18
N VAL A 62 -1.94 12.33 0.98
CA VAL A 62 -0.83 13.13 0.41
C VAL A 62 -1.29 14.55 0.12
N HIS A 63 -2.50 14.72 -0.39
CA HIS A 63 -3.14 16.02 -0.56
C HIS A 63 -3.10 16.79 0.77
N HIS A 64 -3.64 16.23 1.85
CA HIS A 64 -3.66 16.88 3.17
C HIS A 64 -2.26 17.26 3.69
N GLY A 65 -1.22 16.50 3.33
CA GLY A 65 0.17 16.84 3.69
C GLY A 65 0.72 18.11 3.02
N ILE A 66 0.05 18.65 1.99
CA ILE A 66 0.45 19.89 1.31
C ILE A 66 -0.10 21.14 2.03
N TRP A 67 -1.24 21.02 2.72
CA TRP A 67 -1.84 22.13 3.51
C TRP A 67 -1.45 22.12 4.99
N ALA A 68 -0.71 21.11 5.44
CA ALA A 68 -0.30 20.95 6.83
C ALA A 68 0.90 21.83 7.19
#